data_AF-A0A8T5M239-F1
#
_entry.id   AF-A0A8T5M239-F1
#
_cell.length_a   1.000
_cell.length_b   1.000
_cell.length_c   1.000
_cell.angle_alpha   90.00
_cell.angle_beta   90.00
_cell.angle_gamma   90.00
#
_symmetry.space_group_name_H-M   'P 1'
#
loop_
_entity.id
_entity.type
_entity.pdbx_description
1 polymer ?
#
loop_
_entity_poly.entity_id
_entity_poly.type
_entity_poly.pdbx_seq_one_letter_code
_entity_poly.pdbx_strand_id
1 'polypeptide(L)'
;MASKSVKTKKKVQKKVVKKPVDEEPEEIFVDQEYEMKVTKKEKAQKKRDKNFFYAIGIIVVVLIIIILAGVQIRNYNMNKDTYNHFKFAQRGKLWETLIEKEGVPTFVPFHYHPRELEDFIFEPEIHNKILGFNGTIFITLDPNLNSTIVKAGIQVARITGDRYGILDIPTRSAITNIPEGYEINLSMTPLITCDNATSEIMVIWLKKGIVNSVYSNNNCIVIEGKNEEEIVRGAEKLDYLILGIMQ
;
A
#
# COMPACT_ATOMS: atom_id res chain seq x y z
N MET A 1 -2.74 24.48 -23.11
CA MET A 1 -1.73 25.36 -22.50
C MET A 1 -0.61 24.49 -21.94
N ALA A 2 0.55 24.45 -22.60
CA ALA A 2 1.66 23.57 -22.25
C ALA A 2 2.65 24.30 -21.31
N SER A 3 2.79 23.80 -20.08
CA SER A 3 3.77 24.28 -19.09
C SER A 3 5.14 23.64 -19.35
N LYS A 4 6.14 24.46 -19.69
CA LYS A 4 7.53 24.02 -19.89
C LYS A 4 8.29 24.11 -18.57
N SER A 5 8.73 22.96 -18.06
CA SER A 5 9.62 22.83 -16.89
C SER A 5 11.07 23.15 -17.29
N VAL A 6 11.66 24.16 -16.65
CA VAL A 6 13.06 24.58 -16.80
C VAL A 6 13.94 23.77 -15.85
N LYS A 7 14.86 22.97 -16.39
CA LYS A 7 15.89 22.23 -15.62
C LYS A 7 17.18 23.04 -15.53
N THR A 8 17.50 23.53 -14.34
CA THR A 8 18.76 24.24 -14.05
C THR A 8 19.86 23.23 -13.68
N LYS A 9 20.89 23.08 -14.51
CA LYS A 9 22.08 22.25 -14.22
C LYS A 9 23.10 23.06 -13.41
N LYS A 10 23.42 22.61 -12.19
CA LYS A 10 24.51 23.15 -11.37
C LYS A 10 25.85 22.51 -11.79
N LYS A 11 26.79 23.29 -12.31
CA LYS A 11 28.18 22.88 -12.57
C LYS A 11 29.01 22.99 -11.28
N VAL A 12 29.64 21.91 -10.87
CA VAL A 12 30.64 21.88 -9.78
C VAL A 12 32.02 22.07 -10.42
N GLN A 13 32.73 23.15 -10.05
CA GLN A 13 34.12 23.37 -10.46
C GLN A 13 35.08 22.68 -9.48
N LYS A 14 35.98 21.84 -9.99
CA LYS A 14 37.10 21.27 -9.22
C LYS A 14 38.26 22.27 -9.22
N LYS A 15 38.67 22.71 -8.03
CA LYS A 15 39.84 23.57 -7.81
C LYS A 15 41.08 22.67 -7.70
N VAL A 16 41.98 22.77 -8.66
CA VAL A 16 43.29 22.09 -8.66
C VAL A 16 44.27 22.98 -7.90
N VAL A 17 44.79 22.48 -6.77
CA VAL A 17 45.87 23.13 -6.01
C VAL A 17 47.19 22.55 -6.50
N LYS A 18 48.01 23.38 -7.14
CA LYS A 18 49.42 23.08 -7.44
C LYS A 18 50.28 23.53 -6.25
N LYS A 19 51.15 22.65 -5.75
CA LYS A 19 52.18 22.96 -4.75
C LYS A 19 53.53 23.13 -5.48
N PRO A 20 54.37 24.10 -5.11
CA PRO A 20 55.69 24.27 -5.71
C PRO A 20 56.71 23.30 -5.10
N VAL A 21 57.67 22.94 -5.95
CA VAL A 21 58.90 22.19 -5.70
C VAL A 21 60.00 23.20 -5.38
N ASP A 22 60.96 22.81 -4.55
CA ASP A 22 62.41 23.11 -4.63
C ASP A 22 63.00 23.24 -3.20
N GLU A 23 63.46 22.12 -2.65
CA GLU A 23 64.39 22.09 -1.52
C GLU A 23 65.45 21.00 -1.78
N GLU A 24 66.70 21.41 -1.61
CA GLU A 24 67.95 20.68 -1.84
C GLU A 24 68.12 19.55 -0.80
N PRO A 25 68.57 18.34 -1.18
CA PRO A 25 68.73 17.25 -0.24
C PRO A 25 70.03 17.39 0.58
N GLU A 26 69.90 17.61 1.88
CA GLU A 26 70.99 17.37 2.84
C GLU A 26 71.23 15.85 2.99
N GLU A 27 72.47 15.41 2.76
CA GLU A 27 72.91 14.04 3.02
C GLU A 27 73.01 13.79 4.54
N ILE A 28 71.99 13.13 5.07
CA ILE A 28 71.98 12.63 6.46
C ILE A 28 72.69 11.28 6.49
N PHE A 29 73.88 11.24 7.10
CA PHE A 29 74.55 9.99 7.46
C PHE A 29 73.77 9.28 8.57
N VAL A 30 73.12 8.16 8.22
CA VAL A 30 72.36 7.31 9.14
C VAL A 30 73.30 6.27 9.76
N ASP A 31 73.48 6.34 11.08
CA ASP A 31 74.19 5.31 11.85
C ASP A 31 73.52 3.94 11.66
N GLN A 32 74.31 2.94 11.23
CA GLN A 32 73.84 1.58 10.93
C GLN A 32 73.20 0.84 12.13
N GLU A 33 73.40 1.33 13.35
CA GLU A 33 72.72 0.80 14.54
C GLU A 33 71.23 1.19 14.60
N TYR A 34 70.82 2.27 13.92
CA TYR A 34 69.43 2.73 13.85
C TYR A 34 68.58 1.83 12.92
N GLU A 35 69.13 1.36 11.79
CA GLU A 35 68.39 0.52 10.83
C GLU A 35 67.97 -0.85 11.40
N MET A 36 68.76 -1.42 12.31
CA MET A 36 68.42 -2.69 12.97
C MET A 36 67.28 -2.56 13.99
N LYS A 37 67.07 -1.39 14.61
CA LYS A 37 65.94 -1.15 15.53
C LYS A 37 64.64 -0.79 14.77
N VAL A 38 64.75 -0.16 13.60
CA VAL A 38 63.60 0.16 12.74
C VAL A 38 62.98 -1.13 12.15
N THR A 39 63.81 -2.04 11.64
CA THR A 39 63.34 -3.28 11.01
C THR A 39 62.64 -4.27 11.98
N LYS A 40 63.01 -4.28 13.28
CA LYS A 40 62.29 -5.07 14.29
C LYS A 40 60.93 -4.45 14.66
N LYS A 41 60.82 -3.12 14.75
CA LYS A 41 59.54 -2.43 15.02
C LYS A 41 58.57 -2.56 13.84
N GLU A 42 59.03 -2.45 12.60
CA GLU A 42 58.19 -2.64 11.40
C GLU A 42 57.63 -4.05 11.28
N LYS A 43 58.42 -5.09 11.59
CA LYS A 43 57.94 -6.48 11.58
C LYS A 43 56.90 -6.76 12.66
N ALA A 44 57.01 -6.11 13.83
CA ALA A 44 56.01 -6.21 14.89
C ALA A 44 54.71 -5.44 14.54
N GLN A 45 54.83 -4.28 13.90
CA GLN A 45 53.70 -3.44 13.48
C GLN A 45 52.90 -4.10 12.34
N LYS A 46 53.59 -4.69 11.36
CA LYS A 46 52.95 -5.42 10.24
C LYS A 46 52.18 -6.68 10.68
N LYS A 47 52.56 -7.28 11.82
CA LYS A 47 51.82 -8.41 12.42
C LYS A 47 50.57 -7.95 13.17
N ARG A 48 50.58 -6.74 13.74
CA ARG A 48 49.43 -6.11 14.40
C ARG A 48 48.35 -5.69 13.39
N ASP A 49 48.75 -5.19 12.23
CA ASP A 49 47.81 -4.76 11.18
C ASP A 49 47.03 -5.94 10.57
N LYS A 50 47.65 -7.12 10.42
CA LYS A 50 46.94 -8.33 9.95
C LYS A 50 45.81 -8.74 10.90
N ASN A 51 46.04 -8.70 12.21
CA ASN A 51 45.02 -9.06 13.20
C ASN A 51 43.86 -8.05 13.22
N PHE A 52 44.15 -6.77 12.92
CA PHE A 52 43.13 -5.73 12.82
C PHE A 52 42.17 -5.95 11.63
N PHE A 53 42.70 -6.32 10.45
CA PHE A 53 41.85 -6.63 9.29
C PHE A 53 40.99 -7.88 9.49
N TYR A 54 41.48 -8.92 10.18
CA TYR A 54 40.66 -10.09 10.53
C TYR A 54 39.52 -9.73 11.48
N ALA A 55 39.79 -8.88 12.49
CA ALA A 55 38.74 -8.43 13.42
C ALA A 55 37.63 -7.65 12.69
N ILE A 56 38.00 -6.75 11.77
CA ILE A 56 37.02 -6.02 10.93
C ILE A 56 36.22 -7.00 10.06
N GLY A 57 36.87 -7.98 9.43
CA GLY A 57 36.21 -8.99 8.61
C GLY A 57 35.15 -9.77 9.40
N ILE A 58 35.48 -10.21 10.62
CA ILE A 58 34.54 -10.92 11.49
C ILE A 58 33.35 -10.04 11.87
N ILE A 59 33.58 -8.76 12.21
CA ILE A 59 32.51 -7.82 12.56
C ILE A 59 31.54 -7.61 11.39
N VAL A 60 32.06 -7.46 10.17
CA VAL A 60 31.23 -7.30 8.96
C VAL A 60 30.39 -8.56 8.71
N VAL A 61 30.96 -9.74 8.86
CA VAL A 61 30.23 -11.01 8.70
C VAL A 61 29.13 -11.15 9.74
N VAL A 62 29.40 -10.82 11.00
CA VAL A 62 28.39 -10.85 12.08
C VAL A 62 27.26 -9.85 11.80
N LEU A 63 27.57 -8.64 11.33
CA LEU A 63 26.54 -7.65 10.94
C LEU A 63 25.66 -8.15 9.80
N ILE A 64 26.24 -8.80 8.78
CA ILE A 64 25.46 -9.40 7.67
C ILE A 64 24.53 -10.48 8.20
N ILE A 65 25.01 -11.37 9.09
CA ILE A 65 24.18 -12.42 9.70
C ILE A 65 23.02 -11.81 10.51
N ILE A 66 23.27 -10.76 11.29
CA ILE A 66 22.22 -10.07 12.07
C ILE A 66 21.18 -9.44 11.13
N ILE A 67 21.59 -8.81 10.03
CA ILE A 67 20.68 -8.23 9.04
C ILE A 67 19.81 -9.32 8.39
N LEU A 68 20.42 -10.43 7.96
CA LEU A 68 19.69 -11.54 7.35
C LEU A 68 18.71 -12.20 8.35
N ALA A 69 19.14 -12.43 9.58
CA ALA A 69 18.29 -12.96 10.64
C ALA A 69 17.12 -12.00 10.95
N GLY A 70 17.38 -10.69 10.99
CA GLY A 70 16.34 -9.67 11.18
C GLY A 70 15.30 -9.67 10.07
N VAL A 71 15.72 -9.82 8.81
CA VAL A 71 14.81 -9.95 7.65
C VAL A 71 13.95 -11.22 7.78
N GLN A 72 14.54 -12.33 8.21
CA GLN A 72 13.84 -13.61 8.33
C GLN A 72 12.83 -13.62 9.49
N ILE A 73 13.18 -13.06 10.66
CA ILE A 73 12.27 -12.93 11.81
C ILE A 73 11.08 -12.02 11.47
N ARG A 74 11.31 -10.94 10.73
CA ARG A 74 10.23 -10.03 10.29
C ARG A 74 9.19 -10.73 9.41
N ASN A 75 9.59 -11.74 8.64
CA ASN A 75 8.66 -12.52 7.81
C ASN A 75 7.92 -13.63 8.59
N TYR A 76 8.41 -14.04 9.76
CA TYR A 76 7.82 -15.15 10.53
C TYR A 76 6.64 -14.69 11.41
N ASN A 77 6.67 -13.46 11.91
CA ASN A 77 5.63 -12.90 12.78
C ASN A 77 4.42 -12.31 12.03
N MET A 78 4.17 -12.69 10.78
CA MET A 78 2.88 -12.35 10.17
C MET A 78 1.79 -13.17 10.86
N ASN A 79 0.85 -12.49 11.51
CA ASN A 79 -0.39 -13.12 11.99
C ASN A 79 -1.09 -13.72 10.76
N LYS A 80 -0.97 -15.04 10.62
CA LYS A 80 -1.68 -15.82 9.61
C LYS A 80 -2.96 -16.32 10.26
N ASP A 81 -4.09 -16.00 9.65
CA ASP A 81 -5.39 -16.52 10.05
C ASP A 81 -6.07 -17.13 8.82
N THR A 82 -7.08 -17.97 9.07
CA THR A 82 -7.88 -18.61 8.04
C THR A 82 -9.36 -18.35 8.28
N TYR A 83 -10.08 -18.01 7.22
CA TYR A 83 -11.52 -17.80 7.23
C TYR A 83 -12.13 -18.37 5.94
N ASN A 84 -13.08 -19.29 6.06
CA ASN A 84 -13.73 -19.96 4.93
C ASN A 84 -12.74 -20.43 3.83
N HIS A 85 -11.66 -21.11 4.25
CA HIS A 85 -10.57 -21.60 3.40
C HIS A 85 -9.63 -20.54 2.79
N PHE A 86 -9.94 -19.26 2.92
CA PHE A 86 -9.06 -18.16 2.55
C PHE A 86 -8.01 -17.94 3.65
N LYS A 87 -6.75 -17.71 3.21
CA LYS A 87 -5.63 -17.42 4.10
C LYS A 87 -5.40 -15.92 4.14
N PHE A 88 -5.49 -15.35 5.33
CA PHE A 88 -5.22 -13.94 5.59
C PHE A 88 -3.85 -13.78 6.24
N ALA A 89 -3.11 -12.76 5.81
CA ALA A 89 -1.87 -12.34 6.45
C ALA A 89 -1.95 -10.86 6.77
N GLN A 90 -1.65 -10.50 8.02
CA GLN A 90 -1.60 -9.09 8.42
C GLN A 90 -0.28 -8.44 7.98
N ARG A 91 -0.34 -7.41 7.15
CA ARG A 91 0.80 -6.59 6.71
C ARG A 91 0.60 -5.14 7.15
N GLY A 92 1.24 -4.78 8.27
CA GLY A 92 1.06 -3.47 8.88
C GLY A 92 -0.33 -3.36 9.52
N LYS A 93 -1.17 -2.45 9.00
CA LYS A 93 -2.56 -2.25 9.47
C LYS A 93 -3.61 -2.90 8.57
N LEU A 94 -3.19 -3.61 7.53
CA LEU A 94 -4.09 -4.21 6.56
C LEU A 94 -3.97 -5.73 6.63
N TRP A 95 -5.10 -6.40 6.43
CA TRP A 95 -5.19 -7.81 6.12
C TRP A 95 -5.02 -8.00 4.62
N GLU A 96 -4.31 -9.02 4.18
CA GLU A 96 -4.21 -9.37 2.76
C GLU A 96 -4.65 -10.83 2.58
N THR A 97 -5.44 -11.07 1.55
CA THR A 97 -5.78 -12.42 1.08
C THR A 97 -5.41 -12.58 -0.38
N LEU A 98 -5.22 -13.83 -0.82
CA LEU A 98 -4.96 -14.15 -2.22
C LEU A 98 -6.26 -14.60 -2.89
N ILE A 99 -6.65 -13.91 -3.95
CA ILE A 99 -7.78 -14.26 -4.81
C ILE A 99 -7.22 -14.71 -6.16
N GLU A 100 -7.72 -15.81 -6.68
CA GLU A 100 -7.35 -16.31 -8.00
C GLU A 100 -8.51 -16.07 -8.97
N LYS A 101 -8.26 -15.32 -10.04
CA LYS A 101 -9.19 -15.16 -11.16
C LYS A 101 -8.48 -15.58 -12.44
N GLU A 102 -9.06 -16.53 -13.17
CA GLU A 102 -8.53 -17.00 -14.47
C GLU A 102 -7.04 -17.43 -14.39
N GLY A 103 -6.63 -18.03 -13.27
CA GLY A 103 -5.23 -18.45 -13.05
C GLY A 103 -4.27 -17.33 -12.68
N VAL A 104 -4.76 -16.10 -12.50
CA VAL A 104 -3.96 -14.95 -12.06
C VAL A 104 -4.14 -14.75 -10.54
N PRO A 105 -3.08 -14.96 -9.74
CA PRO A 105 -3.13 -14.70 -8.30
C PRO A 105 -3.01 -13.20 -8.01
N THR A 106 -4.04 -12.64 -7.37
CA THR A 106 -4.14 -11.22 -6.99
C THR A 106 -4.23 -11.07 -5.47
N PHE A 107 -3.32 -10.30 -4.88
CA PHE A 107 -3.40 -9.94 -3.46
C PHE A 107 -4.38 -8.79 -3.25
N VAL A 108 -5.39 -9.00 -2.43
CA VAL A 108 -6.41 -8.00 -2.11
C VAL A 108 -6.24 -7.56 -0.65
N PRO A 109 -5.93 -6.27 -0.40
CA PRO A 109 -5.81 -5.75 0.95
C PRO A 109 -7.17 -5.35 1.54
N PHE A 110 -7.34 -5.47 2.85
CA PHE A 110 -8.52 -5.12 3.62
C PHE A 110 -8.10 -4.44 4.93
N HIS A 111 -8.93 -3.58 5.48
CA HIS A 111 -8.70 -2.95 6.77
C HIS A 111 -9.19 -3.84 7.91
N TYR A 112 -10.28 -4.58 7.68
CA TYR A 112 -10.92 -5.43 8.66
C TYR A 112 -10.86 -6.89 8.23
N HIS A 113 -10.57 -7.79 9.17
CA HIS A 113 -10.68 -9.23 8.96
C HIS A 113 -12.17 -9.62 8.84
N PRO A 114 -12.55 -10.66 8.08
CA PRO A 114 -13.96 -11.06 7.95
C PRO A 114 -14.68 -11.30 9.29
N ARG A 115 -13.98 -11.87 10.28
CA ARG A 115 -14.53 -12.08 11.65
C ARG A 115 -14.94 -10.78 12.35
N GLU A 116 -14.31 -9.66 12.02
CA GLU A 116 -14.64 -8.34 12.57
C GLU A 116 -15.90 -7.75 11.94
N LEU A 117 -16.52 -8.43 10.96
CA LEU A 117 -17.68 -7.96 10.20
C LEU A 117 -18.88 -8.92 10.29
N GLU A 118 -18.81 -9.96 11.13
CA GLU A 118 -19.90 -10.93 11.32
C GLU A 118 -21.16 -10.30 11.94
N ASP A 119 -21.02 -9.18 12.66
CA ASP A 119 -22.10 -8.45 13.33
C ASP A 119 -23.02 -7.65 12.39
N PHE A 120 -22.62 -7.42 11.14
CA PHE A 120 -23.44 -6.73 10.15
C PHE A 120 -24.60 -7.59 9.65
N ILE A 121 -25.80 -7.01 9.60
CA ILE A 121 -26.95 -7.65 8.95
C ILE A 121 -26.72 -7.61 7.44
N PHE A 122 -26.94 -8.72 6.73
CA PHE A 122 -26.77 -8.75 5.29
C PHE A 122 -27.83 -9.60 4.60
N GLU A 123 -28.13 -9.23 3.35
CA GLU A 123 -29.02 -9.97 2.45
C GLU A 123 -28.20 -10.93 1.56
N PRO A 124 -28.40 -12.26 1.64
CA PRO A 124 -27.58 -13.23 0.91
C PRO A 124 -27.63 -13.11 -0.62
N GLU A 125 -28.74 -12.61 -1.17
CA GLU A 125 -28.97 -12.54 -2.63
C GLU A 125 -28.09 -11.49 -3.34
N ILE A 126 -27.46 -10.59 -2.59
CA ILE A 126 -26.61 -9.52 -3.13
C ILE A 126 -25.43 -10.08 -3.95
N HIS A 127 -24.84 -11.20 -3.52
CA HIS A 127 -23.72 -11.82 -4.23
C HIS A 127 -24.09 -12.15 -5.68
N ASN A 128 -25.18 -12.91 -5.86
CA ASN A 128 -25.66 -13.32 -7.19
C ASN A 128 -26.10 -12.12 -8.03
N LYS A 129 -26.67 -11.10 -7.38
CA LYS A 129 -27.12 -9.87 -8.03
C LYS A 129 -25.98 -9.08 -8.64
N ILE A 130 -24.84 -8.97 -7.96
CA ILE A 130 -23.66 -8.28 -8.50
C ILE A 130 -22.98 -9.12 -9.57
N LEU A 131 -22.75 -10.42 -9.33
CA LEU A 131 -22.07 -11.28 -10.30
C LEU A 131 -22.84 -11.44 -11.61
N GLY A 132 -24.18 -11.45 -11.56
CA GLY A 132 -25.04 -11.54 -12.72
C GLY A 132 -25.31 -10.21 -13.42
N PHE A 133 -24.80 -9.09 -12.91
CA PHE A 133 -25.11 -7.76 -13.44
C PHE A 133 -24.30 -7.45 -14.70
N ASN A 134 -25.00 -7.05 -15.77
CA ASN A 134 -24.41 -6.63 -17.03
C ASN A 134 -24.83 -5.19 -17.33
N GLY A 135 -24.07 -4.23 -16.81
CA GLY A 135 -24.38 -2.81 -16.93
C GLY A 135 -23.32 -1.93 -16.28
N THR A 136 -23.71 -0.73 -15.84
CA THR A 136 -22.82 0.19 -15.11
C THR A 136 -23.18 0.25 -13.64
N ILE A 137 -22.18 0.15 -12.77
CA ILE A 137 -22.31 0.36 -11.33
C ILE A 137 -21.98 1.82 -11.02
N PHE A 138 -22.89 2.52 -10.36
CA PHE A 138 -22.62 3.82 -9.75
C PHE A 138 -22.49 3.67 -8.24
N ILE A 139 -21.35 4.06 -7.70
CA ILE A 139 -21.16 4.16 -6.26
C ILE A 139 -21.53 5.57 -5.84
N THR A 140 -22.66 5.69 -5.17
CA THR A 140 -23.24 6.97 -4.76
C THR A 140 -22.92 7.25 -3.30
N LEU A 141 -22.42 8.45 -3.03
CA LEU A 141 -22.16 8.95 -1.68
C LEU A 141 -22.89 10.27 -1.42
N ASP A 142 -23.19 10.56 -0.16
CA ASP A 142 -23.63 11.88 0.27
C ASP A 142 -22.41 12.80 0.45
N PRO A 143 -22.28 13.86 -0.36
CA PRO A 143 -21.12 14.75 -0.31
C PRO A 143 -21.07 15.61 0.96
N ASN A 144 -22.12 15.62 1.78
CA ASN A 144 -22.11 16.27 3.09
C ASN A 144 -21.49 15.39 4.18
N LEU A 145 -21.25 14.10 3.91
CA LEU A 145 -20.52 13.22 4.82
C LEU A 145 -19.02 13.49 4.77
N ASN A 146 -18.32 13.13 5.85
CA ASN A 146 -16.89 13.34 5.91
C ASN A 146 -16.11 12.46 4.91
N SER A 147 -14.85 12.82 4.63
CA SER A 147 -14.01 12.18 3.60
C SER A 147 -13.74 10.69 3.81
N THR A 148 -14.05 10.12 4.99
CA THR A 148 -13.96 8.68 5.26
C THR A 148 -14.88 7.88 4.32
N ILE A 149 -16.02 8.45 3.92
CA ILE A 149 -16.97 7.80 3.00
C ILE A 149 -16.34 7.48 1.64
N VAL A 150 -15.38 8.30 1.21
CA VAL A 150 -14.64 8.08 -0.05
C VAL A 150 -13.84 6.79 0.01
N LYS A 151 -13.34 6.40 1.19
CA LYS A 151 -12.62 5.13 1.37
C LYS A 151 -13.53 3.93 1.09
N ALA A 152 -14.77 3.97 1.58
CA ALA A 152 -15.77 2.93 1.33
C ALA A 152 -16.04 2.81 -0.17
N GLY A 153 -16.19 3.93 -0.89
CA GLY A 153 -16.38 3.90 -2.34
C GLY A 153 -15.19 3.34 -3.10
N ILE A 154 -13.95 3.69 -2.71
CA ILE A 154 -12.73 3.12 -3.31
C ILE A 154 -12.61 1.61 -3.03
N GLN A 155 -13.03 1.15 -1.86
CA GLN A 155 -13.02 -0.28 -1.50
C GLN A 155 -13.94 -1.07 -2.40
N VAL A 156 -15.18 -0.62 -2.60
CA VAL A 156 -16.10 -1.31 -3.52
C VAL A 156 -15.58 -1.25 -4.95
N ALA A 157 -15.14 -0.06 -5.40
CA ALA A 157 -14.71 0.16 -6.79
C ALA A 157 -13.51 -0.69 -7.21
N ARG A 158 -12.60 -1.04 -6.30
CA ARG A 158 -11.44 -1.87 -6.66
C ARG A 158 -11.81 -3.32 -6.95
N ILE A 159 -12.91 -3.82 -6.38
CA ILE A 159 -13.41 -5.18 -6.59
C ILE A 159 -14.35 -5.20 -7.79
N THR A 160 -15.26 -4.24 -7.88
CA THR A 160 -16.24 -4.18 -8.98
C THR A 160 -15.64 -3.69 -10.29
N GLY A 161 -14.72 -2.73 -10.24
CA GLY A 161 -14.10 -2.10 -11.40
C GLY A 161 -12.91 -2.85 -11.99
N ASP A 162 -12.12 -2.12 -12.79
CA ASP A 162 -11.00 -2.64 -13.58
C ASP A 162 -9.66 -2.70 -12.82
N ARG A 163 -9.57 -2.07 -11.64
CA ARG A 163 -8.30 -1.90 -10.91
C ARG A 163 -7.61 -3.22 -10.57
N TYR A 164 -8.36 -4.20 -10.09
CA TYR A 164 -7.85 -5.56 -9.84
C TYR A 164 -8.29 -6.55 -10.91
N GLY A 165 -9.11 -6.10 -11.85
CA GLY A 165 -9.78 -6.91 -12.84
C GLY A 165 -10.50 -8.12 -12.23
N ILE A 166 -11.16 -7.96 -11.09
CA ILE A 166 -11.88 -9.07 -10.42
C ILE A 166 -13.25 -9.25 -11.05
N LEU A 167 -14.08 -8.19 -11.08
CA LEU A 167 -15.35 -8.26 -11.81
C LEU A 167 -15.31 -7.54 -13.16
N ASP A 168 -14.45 -6.53 -13.34
CA ASP A 168 -14.36 -5.74 -14.58
C ASP A 168 -15.69 -5.11 -15.03
N ILE A 169 -16.58 -4.81 -14.08
CA ILE A 169 -17.85 -4.13 -14.36
C ILE A 169 -17.57 -2.62 -14.41
N PRO A 170 -18.02 -1.89 -15.46
CA PRO A 170 -17.89 -0.44 -15.52
C PRO A 170 -18.42 0.22 -14.25
N THR A 171 -17.51 0.77 -13.44
CA THR A 171 -17.84 1.35 -12.13
C THR A 171 -17.50 2.84 -12.12
N ARG A 172 -18.44 3.69 -11.69
CA ARG A 172 -18.29 5.15 -11.64
C ARG A 172 -18.73 5.70 -10.29
N SER A 173 -18.20 6.86 -9.90
CA SER A 173 -18.67 7.58 -8.71
C SER A 173 -19.85 8.49 -9.04
N ALA A 174 -20.76 8.65 -8.08
CA ALA A 174 -21.88 9.59 -8.14
C ALA A 174 -22.14 10.22 -6.76
N ILE A 175 -23.01 11.24 -6.74
CA ILE A 175 -23.42 11.94 -5.51
C ILE A 175 -24.94 11.95 -5.36
N THR A 176 -25.45 12.03 -4.13
CA THR A 176 -26.90 12.12 -3.87
C THR A 176 -27.49 13.50 -4.08
N ASN A 177 -26.69 14.55 -3.94
CA ASN A 177 -27.12 15.94 -4.01
C ASN A 177 -25.91 16.84 -4.34
N ILE A 178 -26.17 18.10 -4.67
CA ILE A 178 -25.13 19.12 -4.81
C ILE A 178 -25.01 19.85 -3.46
N PRO A 179 -23.82 19.94 -2.83
CA PRO A 179 -23.62 20.73 -1.62
C PRO A 179 -23.91 22.21 -1.86
N GLU A 180 -24.45 22.90 -0.85
CA GLU A 180 -24.74 24.32 -0.94
C GLU A 180 -23.47 25.13 -1.21
N GLY A 181 -23.53 26.05 -2.18
CA GLY A 181 -22.39 26.90 -2.56
C GLY A 181 -21.36 26.25 -3.47
N TYR A 182 -21.62 25.04 -3.99
CA TYR A 182 -20.74 24.36 -4.95
C TYR A 182 -21.40 24.21 -6.32
N GLU A 183 -20.64 24.48 -7.38
CA GLU A 183 -21.01 24.11 -8.75
C GLU A 183 -20.27 22.82 -9.13
N ILE A 184 -21.02 21.76 -9.44
CA ILE A 184 -20.46 20.45 -9.80
C ILE A 184 -20.72 20.18 -11.28
N ASN A 185 -19.68 19.73 -11.99
CA ASN A 185 -19.85 19.24 -13.35
C ASN A 185 -20.53 17.86 -13.33
N LEU A 186 -21.84 17.85 -13.55
CA LEU A 186 -22.67 16.63 -13.58
C LEU A 186 -22.27 15.64 -14.68
N SER A 187 -21.48 16.04 -15.68
CA SER A 187 -20.93 15.12 -16.68
C SER A 187 -19.80 14.25 -16.11
N MET A 188 -19.09 14.73 -15.08
CA MET A 188 -18.01 14.01 -14.40
C MET A 188 -18.46 13.35 -13.11
N THR A 189 -19.42 13.95 -12.41
CA THR A 189 -19.95 13.44 -11.14
C THR A 189 -21.48 13.57 -11.17
N PRO A 190 -22.16 12.58 -11.75
CA PRO A 190 -23.60 12.65 -11.93
C PRO A 190 -24.34 12.52 -10.59
N LEU A 191 -25.56 13.04 -10.55
CA LEU A 191 -26.48 12.85 -9.44
C LEU A 191 -27.28 11.58 -9.71
N ILE A 192 -26.95 10.50 -9.01
CA ILE A 192 -27.55 9.17 -9.18
C ILE A 192 -27.96 8.65 -7.81
N THR A 193 -29.25 8.37 -7.61
CA THR A 193 -29.80 7.75 -6.38
C THR A 193 -30.39 6.38 -6.70
N CYS A 194 -30.91 5.65 -5.71
CA CYS A 194 -31.61 4.39 -5.96
C CYS A 194 -32.79 4.53 -6.94
N ASP A 195 -33.40 5.70 -7.07
CA ASP A 195 -34.53 5.93 -7.98
C ASP A 195 -34.09 5.86 -9.46
N ASN A 196 -32.79 5.97 -9.72
CA ASN A 196 -32.20 5.80 -11.04
C ASN A 196 -31.78 4.35 -11.33
N ALA A 197 -31.94 3.42 -10.39
CA ALA A 197 -31.54 2.03 -10.59
C ALA A 197 -32.44 1.35 -11.63
N THR A 198 -31.83 0.73 -12.64
CA THR A 198 -32.52 0.02 -13.73
C THR A 198 -31.80 -1.29 -14.02
N SER A 199 -32.26 -2.09 -14.99
CA SER A 199 -31.55 -3.30 -15.44
C SER A 199 -30.14 -3.02 -15.98
N GLU A 200 -29.84 -1.78 -16.39
CA GLU A 200 -28.55 -1.37 -16.94
C GLU A 200 -27.73 -0.50 -15.96
N ILE A 201 -28.37 0.00 -14.89
CA ILE A 201 -27.78 0.89 -13.89
C ILE A 201 -27.96 0.27 -12.52
N MET A 202 -26.87 -0.21 -11.93
CA MET A 202 -26.83 -0.63 -10.53
C MET A 202 -26.30 0.53 -9.69
N VAL A 203 -26.93 0.77 -8.55
CA VAL A 203 -26.50 1.81 -7.62
C VAL A 203 -26.03 1.16 -6.34
N ILE A 204 -24.81 1.46 -5.91
CA ILE A 204 -24.30 1.12 -4.58
C ILE A 204 -24.34 2.40 -3.75
N TRP A 205 -25.36 2.53 -2.91
CA TRP A 205 -25.57 3.71 -2.10
C TRP A 205 -24.92 3.56 -0.74
N LEU A 206 -23.92 4.41 -0.48
CA LEU A 206 -23.27 4.57 0.82
C LEU A 206 -24.10 5.54 1.67
N LYS A 207 -24.77 5.03 2.70
CA LYS A 207 -25.78 5.79 3.45
C LYS A 207 -25.52 5.75 4.95
N LYS A 208 -25.61 6.90 5.60
CA LYS A 208 -25.66 6.98 7.06
C LYS A 208 -27.06 6.67 7.55
N GLY A 209 -27.18 5.83 8.57
CA GLY A 209 -28.46 5.43 9.11
C GLY A 209 -28.39 4.99 10.57
N ILE A 210 -29.30 4.12 10.98
CA ILE A 210 -29.45 3.71 12.40
C ILE A 210 -28.97 2.28 12.65
N VAL A 211 -28.87 1.48 11.59
CA VAL A 211 -28.42 0.08 11.64
C VAL A 211 -27.19 -0.11 10.78
N ASN A 212 -26.42 -1.15 11.09
CA ASN A 212 -25.29 -1.59 10.28
C ASN A 212 -25.79 -2.73 9.40
N SER A 213 -26.06 -2.45 8.13
CA SER A 213 -26.67 -3.43 7.23
C SER A 213 -26.26 -3.24 5.78
N VAL A 214 -26.19 -4.35 5.04
CA VAL A 214 -26.02 -4.37 3.59
C VAL A 214 -27.22 -5.10 2.98
N TYR A 215 -28.10 -4.36 2.32
CA TYR A 215 -29.36 -4.89 1.77
C TYR A 215 -29.60 -4.37 0.36
N SER A 216 -30.57 -4.94 -0.34
CA SER A 216 -30.89 -4.57 -1.71
C SER A 216 -32.36 -4.21 -1.88
N ASN A 217 -32.62 -3.26 -2.76
CA ASN A 217 -33.95 -2.92 -3.25
C ASN A 217 -33.82 -2.70 -4.75
N ASN A 218 -34.24 -3.69 -5.58
CA ASN A 218 -34.20 -3.65 -7.05
C ASN A 218 -32.90 -3.04 -7.65
N ASN A 219 -31.83 -3.72 -8.00
CA ASN A 219 -30.60 -3.06 -8.56
C ASN A 219 -29.99 -1.87 -7.78
N CYS A 220 -30.56 -1.43 -6.66
CA CYS A 220 -29.91 -0.59 -5.68
C CYS A 220 -29.45 -1.46 -4.51
N ILE A 221 -28.18 -1.39 -4.18
CA ILE A 221 -27.56 -2.02 -3.02
C ILE A 221 -27.24 -0.90 -2.05
N VAL A 222 -27.78 -0.98 -0.83
CA VAL A 222 -27.59 0.04 0.20
C VAL A 222 -26.65 -0.51 1.25
N ILE A 223 -25.54 0.20 1.45
CA ILE A 223 -24.64 -0.02 2.58
C ILE A 223 -25.00 1.05 3.61
N GLU A 224 -25.75 0.64 4.64
CA GLU A 224 -26.15 1.48 5.74
C GLU A 224 -25.22 1.28 6.94
N GLY A 225 -24.70 2.38 7.49
CA GLY A 225 -23.91 2.36 8.71
C GLY A 225 -24.30 3.48 9.67
N LYS A 226 -24.16 3.22 10.98
CA LYS A 226 -24.44 4.20 12.04
C LYS A 226 -23.57 5.46 11.95
N ASN A 227 -22.37 5.30 11.40
CA ASN A 227 -21.41 6.37 11.15
C ASN A 227 -20.54 6.00 9.93
N GLU A 228 -19.70 6.94 9.52
CA GLU A 228 -18.87 6.83 8.32
C GLU A 228 -17.83 5.70 8.38
N GLU A 229 -17.34 5.32 9.57
CA GLU A 229 -16.46 4.14 9.71
C GLU A 229 -17.24 2.84 9.56
N GLU A 230 -18.46 2.77 10.07
CA GLU A 230 -19.34 1.61 9.89
C GLU A 230 -19.74 1.43 8.42
N ILE A 231 -19.84 2.52 7.64
CA ILE A 231 -20.06 2.40 6.18
C ILE A 231 -18.83 1.79 5.49
N VAL A 232 -17.61 2.13 5.93
CA VAL A 232 -16.37 1.49 5.44
C VAL A 232 -16.34 0.00 5.80
N ARG A 233 -16.72 -0.37 7.02
CA ARG A 233 -16.86 -1.77 7.45
C ARG A 233 -17.89 -2.52 6.59
N GLY A 234 -19.04 -1.90 6.32
CA GLY A 234 -20.07 -2.45 5.44
C GLY A 234 -19.62 -2.61 3.99
N ALA A 235 -18.81 -1.68 3.47
CA ALA A 235 -18.20 -1.78 2.15
C ALA A 235 -17.22 -2.95 2.04
N GLU A 236 -16.33 -3.16 3.02
CA GLU A 236 -15.46 -4.35 3.02
C GLU A 236 -16.24 -5.66 3.22
N LYS A 237 -17.36 -5.64 3.97
CA LYS A 237 -18.24 -6.81 4.02
C LYS A 237 -18.84 -7.12 2.65
N LEU A 238 -19.26 -6.10 1.91
CA LEU A 238 -19.73 -6.28 0.54
C LEU A 238 -18.62 -6.85 -0.36
N ASP A 239 -17.38 -6.36 -0.26
CA ASP A 239 -16.23 -6.91 -0.98
C ASP A 239 -16.07 -8.42 -0.66
N TYR A 240 -16.14 -8.81 0.61
CA TYR A 240 -16.03 -10.21 1.01
C TYR A 240 -17.18 -11.08 0.50
N LEU A 241 -18.40 -10.54 0.45
CA LEU A 241 -19.54 -11.22 -0.14
C LEU A 241 -19.31 -11.42 -1.64
N ILE A 242 -18.92 -10.38 -2.38
CA ILE A 242 -18.63 -10.47 -3.82
C ILE A 242 -17.57 -11.53 -4.12
N LEU A 243 -16.51 -11.58 -3.30
CA LEU A 243 -15.41 -12.53 -3.44
C LEU A 243 -15.75 -13.96 -2.98
N GLY A 244 -16.95 -14.19 -2.44
CA GLY A 244 -17.35 -15.49 -1.90
C GLY A 244 -16.61 -15.90 -0.63
N ILE A 245 -15.98 -14.94 0.07
CA ILE A 245 -15.30 -15.17 1.34
C ILE A 245 -16.32 -15.27 2.47
N MET A 246 -17.36 -14.42 2.45
CA MET A 246 -18.50 -14.47 3.37
C MET A 246 -19.75 -14.95 2.62
N GLN A 247 -20.67 -15.58 3.34
CA GLN A 247 -21.93 -16.13 2.83
C GLN A 247 -23.07 -15.84 3.81
#